data_AF-G2GPH3-F1
#
_entry.id   AF-G2GPH3-F1
#
_cell.length_a   1.000
_cell.length_b   1.000
_cell.length_c   1.000
_cell.angle_alpha   90.00
_cell.angle_beta   90.00
_cell.angle_gamma   90.00
#
_symmetry.space_group_name_H-M   'P 1'
#
loop_
_entity.id
_entity.type
_entity.pdbx_description
1 polymer ?
#
loop_
_entity_poly.entity_id
_entity_poly.type
_entity_poly.pdbx_seq_one_letter_code
_entity_poly.pdbx_strand_id
1 'polypeptide(L)'
;MDLSFWTVGDYSRSWERALRELEASKNSTSCLISSITDPETANFIFCWPIYREGEDVYVQNSIIFLDGLEEQFNPQEPWRYVEARSLVDEDGNQISEWSTTISQVRRFRESIGGQ
;
A
#
# COMPACT_ATOMS: atom_id res chain seq x y z
N MET A 1 13.55 0.38 3.16
CA MET A 1 13.37 -0.70 2.18
C MET A 1 14.39 -1.77 2.51
N ASP A 2 13.91 -2.87 3.08
CA ASP A 2 14.72 -4.07 3.27
C ASP A 2 14.83 -4.83 1.93
N LEU A 3 16.00 -5.38 1.62
CA LEU A 3 16.25 -6.11 0.37
C LEU A 3 16.59 -7.58 0.61
N SER A 4 16.31 -8.11 1.81
CA SER A 4 16.59 -9.50 2.14
C SER A 4 15.66 -10.48 1.44
N PHE A 5 14.43 -10.03 1.12
CA PHE A 5 13.41 -10.84 0.46
C PHE A 5 13.04 -10.32 -0.93
N TRP A 6 12.71 -9.02 -1.04
CA TRP A 6 12.39 -8.40 -2.33
C TRP A 6 13.56 -7.62 -2.90
N THR A 7 13.79 -7.79 -4.21
CA THR A 7 14.66 -6.88 -4.96
C THR A 7 13.93 -5.55 -5.21
N VAL A 8 14.68 -4.51 -5.57
CA VAL A 8 14.08 -3.24 -6.03
C VAL A 8 13.09 -3.47 -7.17
N GLY A 9 13.38 -4.40 -8.08
CA GLY A 9 12.46 -4.74 -9.18
C GLY A 9 11.16 -5.39 -8.71
N ASP A 10 11.18 -6.16 -7.61
CA ASP A 10 9.98 -6.72 -7.00
C ASP A 10 9.11 -5.63 -6.39
N TYR A 11 9.71 -4.70 -5.66
CA TYR A 11 9.00 -3.51 -5.16
C TYR A 11 8.38 -2.70 -6.30
N SER A 12 9.14 -2.41 -7.35
CA SER A 12 8.64 -1.67 -8.51
C SER A 12 7.43 -2.37 -9.17
N ARG A 13 7.49 -3.70 -9.37
CA ARG A 13 6.36 -4.46 -9.93
C ARG A 13 5.15 -4.48 -8.99
N SER A 14 5.38 -4.67 -7.69
CA SER A 14 4.32 -4.64 -6.67
C SER A 14 3.62 -3.28 -6.66
N TRP A 15 4.40 -2.19 -6.66
CA TRP A 15 3.87 -0.83 -6.68
C TRP A 15 3.15 -0.54 -7.99
N GLU A 16 3.68 -0.95 -9.14
CA GLU A 16 2.97 -0.78 -10.41
C GLU A 16 1.60 -1.45 -10.38
N ARG A 17 1.52 -2.69 -9.89
CA ARG A 17 0.26 -3.42 -9.73
C ARG A 17 -0.70 -2.70 -8.78
N ALA A 18 -0.23 -2.30 -7.61
CA ALA A 18 -1.01 -1.57 -6.63
C ALA A 18 -1.56 -0.25 -7.20
N LEU A 19 -0.75 0.50 -7.94
CA LEU A 19 -1.16 1.76 -8.54
C LEU A 19 -2.18 1.55 -9.67
N ARG A 20 -2.07 0.46 -10.45
CA ARG A 20 -3.09 0.07 -11.43
C ARG A 20 -4.42 -0.27 -10.77
N GLU A 21 -4.39 -0.98 -9.64
CA GLU A 21 -5.60 -1.26 -8.84
C GLU A 21 -6.28 0.03 -8.39
N LEU A 22 -5.51 1.00 -7.88
CA LEU A 22 -6.04 2.31 -7.48
C LEU A 22 -6.66 3.09 -8.66
N GLU A 23 -6.14 2.90 -9.87
CA GLU A 23 -6.64 3.59 -11.06
C GLU A 23 -7.95 2.98 -11.60
N ALA A 24 -8.26 1.72 -11.26
CA ALA A 24 -9.36 0.94 -11.82
C ALA A 24 -10.75 1.51 -11.51
N SER A 25 -10.90 2.19 -10.38
CA SER A 25 -12.15 2.83 -9.95
C SER A 25 -11.92 4.26 -9.49
N LYS A 26 -12.96 5.10 -9.53
CA LYS A 26 -12.92 6.43 -8.90
C LYS A 26 -12.98 6.37 -7.37
N ASN A 27 -13.34 5.23 -6.80
CA ASN A 27 -13.34 4.99 -5.37
C ASN A 27 -12.74 3.61 -5.11
N SER A 28 -11.51 3.58 -4.60
CA SER A 28 -10.74 2.35 -4.45
C SER A 28 -9.65 2.51 -3.40
N THR A 29 -9.27 1.38 -2.82
CA THR A 29 -8.15 1.27 -1.89
C THR A 29 -7.07 0.42 -2.54
N SER A 30 -5.83 0.84 -2.39
CA SER A 30 -4.67 0.03 -2.72
C SER A 30 -3.60 0.18 -1.64
N CYS A 31 -2.43 -0.45 -1.82
CA CYS A 31 -1.39 -0.46 -0.79
C CYS A 31 0.00 -0.64 -1.39
N LEU A 32 0.95 0.21 -0.99
CA LEU A 32 2.36 0.13 -1.39
C LEU A 32 3.18 -0.46 -0.25
N ILE A 33 3.71 -1.67 -0.44
CA ILE A 33 4.63 -2.27 0.54
C ILE A 33 5.97 -1.53 0.52
N SER A 34 6.43 -1.02 1.66
CA SER A 34 7.69 -0.27 1.75
C SER A 34 8.84 -1.05 2.41
N SER A 35 8.50 -2.13 3.12
CA SER A 35 9.47 -3.09 3.66
C SER A 35 8.77 -4.44 3.86
N ILE A 36 9.37 -5.51 3.35
CA ILE A 36 8.87 -6.88 3.49
C ILE A 36 10.07 -7.83 3.60
N THR A 37 10.00 -8.72 4.58
CA THR A 37 10.83 -9.92 4.69
C THR A 37 9.98 -11.14 4.37
N ASP A 38 10.54 -12.35 4.45
CA ASP A 38 9.77 -13.57 4.18
C ASP A 38 8.47 -13.63 5.01
N PRO A 39 7.27 -13.54 4.38
CA PRO A 39 5.99 -13.50 5.08
C PRO A 39 5.69 -14.75 5.91
N GLU A 40 6.36 -15.88 5.64
CA GLU A 40 6.20 -17.09 6.44
C GLU A 40 6.88 -17.00 7.80
N THR A 41 7.83 -16.07 7.96
CA THR A 41 8.62 -15.90 9.20
C THR A 41 8.54 -14.49 9.79
N ALA A 42 7.94 -13.54 9.06
CA ALA A 42 7.77 -12.17 9.49
C ALA A 42 6.54 -12.03 10.40
N ASN A 43 6.61 -11.10 11.35
CA ASN A 43 5.45 -10.76 12.19
C ASN A 43 4.59 -9.65 11.57
N PHE A 44 5.20 -8.76 10.78
CA PHE A 44 4.53 -7.61 10.21
C PHE A 44 5.20 -7.09 8.94
N ILE A 45 4.47 -6.28 8.17
CA ILE A 45 4.91 -5.63 6.94
C ILE A 45 4.62 -4.13 7.03
N PHE A 46 5.61 -3.32 6.68
CA PHE A 46 5.41 -1.87 6.59
C PHE A 46 4.86 -1.49 5.22
N CYS A 47 3.81 -0.69 5.22
CA CYS A 47 3.14 -0.31 3.99
C CYS A 47 2.54 1.10 4.04
N TRP A 48 2.11 1.54 2.87
CA TRP A 48 1.39 2.80 2.68
C TRP A 48 0.06 2.48 2.01
N PRO A 49 -1.03 2.34 2.78
CA PRO A 49 -2.37 2.34 2.23
C PRO A 49 -2.62 3.63 1.45
N ILE A 50 -3.23 3.49 0.28
CA ILE A 50 -3.58 4.58 -0.61
C ILE A 50 -5.06 4.50 -0.94
N TYR A 51 -5.78 5.59 -0.70
CA TYR A 51 -7.23 5.67 -0.80
C TYR A 51 -7.59 6.72 -1.84
N ARG A 52 -8.28 6.31 -2.90
CA ARG A 52 -8.75 7.23 -3.93
C ARG A 52 -10.21 7.59 -3.68
N GLU A 53 -10.49 8.88 -3.69
CA GLU A 53 -11.83 9.46 -3.65
C GLU A 53 -11.95 10.47 -4.80
N GLY A 54 -12.43 9.99 -5.96
CA GLY A 54 -12.52 10.78 -7.17
C GLY A 54 -11.15 11.12 -7.76
N GLU A 55 -10.77 12.41 -7.65
CA GLU A 55 -9.49 12.92 -8.11
C GLU A 55 -8.46 13.02 -6.97
N ASP A 56 -8.92 12.98 -5.72
CA ASP A 56 -8.07 13.05 -4.54
C ASP A 56 -7.58 11.66 -4.16
N VAL A 57 -6.32 11.60 -3.71
CA VAL A 57 -5.69 10.40 -3.19
C VAL A 57 -5.10 10.71 -1.84
N TYR A 58 -5.49 9.93 -0.84
CA TYR A 58 -4.99 9.99 0.52
C TYR A 58 -4.03 8.84 0.76
N VAL A 59 -2.96 9.11 1.50
CA VAL A 59 -1.90 8.16 1.80
C VAL A 59 -1.67 8.17 3.29
N GLN A 60 -1.71 6.99 3.90
CA GLN A 60 -1.45 6.82 5.33
C GLN A 60 -0.24 5.91 5.55
N ASN A 61 0.40 6.01 6.70
CA ASN A 61 1.42 5.05 7.11
C ASN A 61 0.75 3.93 7.93
N SER A 62 1.02 2.67 7.58
CA SER A 62 0.40 1.55 8.28
C SER A 62 1.33 0.32 8.36
N ILE A 63 1.00 -0.55 9.31
CA ILE A 63 1.67 -1.82 9.56
C ILE A 63 0.60 -2.92 9.40
N ILE A 64 0.86 -3.88 8.52
CA ILE A 64 0.05 -5.09 8.42
C ILE A 64 0.66 -6.10 9.37
N PHE A 65 -0.06 -6.46 10.42
CA PHE A 65 0.33 -7.57 11.30
C PHE A 65 -0.06 -8.89 10.62
N LEU A 66 0.90 -9.79 10.46
CA LEU A 66 0.69 -11.10 9.84
C LEU A 66 0.12 -12.10 10.84
N ASP A 67 0.52 -11.94 12.11
CA ASP A 67 -0.09 -12.64 13.23
C ASP A 67 -1.54 -12.15 13.41
N GLY A 68 -2.51 -13.03 13.09
CA GLY A 68 -3.94 -12.73 13.21
C GLY A 68 -4.70 -12.63 11.89
N LEU A 69 -4.02 -12.78 10.75
CA LEU A 69 -4.72 -12.91 9.47
C LEU A 69 -5.47 -14.25 9.40
N GLU A 70 -6.73 -14.22 8.95
CA GLU A 70 -7.55 -15.43 8.74
C GLU A 70 -7.05 -16.27 7.55
N GLU A 71 -6.28 -15.66 6.64
CA GLU A 71 -5.70 -16.29 5.46
C GLU A 71 -4.20 -15.99 5.33
N GLN A 72 -3.49 -16.80 4.55
CA GLN A 72 -2.08 -16.55 4.25
C GLN A 72 -1.92 -15.20 3.52
N PHE A 73 -0.96 -14.40 3.96
CA PHE A 73 -0.69 -13.11 3.36
C PHE A 73 -0.27 -13.24 1.88
N ASN A 74 -1.02 -12.58 1.00
CA ASN A 74 -0.71 -12.49 -0.42
C ASN A 74 -0.02 -11.14 -0.73
N PRO A 75 1.30 -11.12 -0.95
CA PRO A 75 2.04 -9.89 -1.21
C PRO A 75 1.71 -9.25 -2.58
N GLN A 76 0.96 -9.95 -3.44
CA GLN A 76 0.48 -9.42 -4.71
C GLN A 76 -0.80 -8.59 -4.57
N GLU A 77 -1.51 -8.71 -3.44
CA GLU A 77 -2.76 -7.99 -3.17
C GLU A 77 -2.76 -7.41 -1.75
N PRO A 78 -1.73 -6.63 -1.35
CA PRO A 78 -1.58 -6.15 0.03
C PRO A 78 -2.75 -5.31 0.53
N TRP A 79 -3.50 -4.68 -0.38
CA TRP A 79 -4.67 -3.87 -0.07
C TRP A 79 -5.87 -4.65 0.47
N ARG A 80 -5.87 -5.99 0.37
CA ARG A 80 -6.88 -6.84 1.01
C ARG A 80 -6.74 -6.89 2.53
N TYR A 81 -5.56 -6.52 3.04
CA TYR A 81 -5.19 -6.63 4.45
C TYR A 81 -5.07 -5.27 5.15
N VAL A 82 -5.55 -4.19 4.50
CA VAL A 82 -5.58 -2.86 5.09
C VAL A 82 -7.02 -2.44 5.31
N GLU A 83 -7.25 -1.69 6.38
CA GLU A 83 -8.58 -1.21 6.71
C GLU A 83 -9.03 -0.07 5.79
N ALA A 84 -10.34 0.16 5.78
CA ALA A 84 -10.91 1.34 5.14
C ALA A 84 -10.36 2.63 5.78
N ARG A 85 -10.28 3.70 4.98
CA ARG A 85 -9.73 4.98 5.44
C ARG A 85 -10.48 5.49 6.67
N SER A 86 -9.73 5.73 7.75
CA SER A 86 -10.18 6.46 8.93
C SER A 86 -9.24 7.63 9.19
N LEU A 87 -9.74 8.69 9.83
CA LEU A 87 -8.91 9.82 10.27
C LEU A 87 -8.43 9.65 11.71
N VAL A 88 -9.02 8.69 12.43
CA VAL A 88 -8.70 8.39 13.82
C VAL A 88 -8.53 6.89 14.02
N ASP A 89 -7.60 6.50 14.91
CA ASP A 89 -7.42 5.12 15.33
C ASP A 89 -8.45 4.70 16.40
N GLU A 90 -8.35 3.45 16.86
CA GLU A 90 -9.26 2.87 17.86
C GLU A 90 -9.23 3.60 19.22
N ASP A 91 -8.11 4.27 19.53
CA ASP A 91 -7.91 5.05 20.74
C ASP A 91 -8.33 6.53 20.57
N GLY A 92 -8.76 6.92 19.36
CA GLY A 92 -9.19 8.27 19.02
C GLY A 92 -8.06 9.24 18.68
N ASN A 93 -6.83 8.75 18.46
CA ASN A 93 -5.72 9.59 18.01
C ASN A 93 -5.82 9.84 16.51
N GLN A 94 -5.34 11.00 16.05
CA GLN A 94 -5.30 11.31 14.62
C GLN A 94 -4.27 10.45 13.89
N ILE A 95 -4.71 9.83 12.79
CA ILE A 95 -3.83 9.08 11.90
C ILE A 95 -3.04 10.07 11.02
N SER A 96 -1.75 9.81 10.85
CA SER A 96 -0.91 10.59 9.93
C SER A 96 -1.33 10.33 8.48
N GLU A 97 -1.76 11.39 7.79
CA GLU A 97 -2.26 11.33 6.42
C GLU A 97 -1.65 12.45 5.56
N TRP A 98 -1.35 12.09 4.32
CA TRP A 98 -0.95 13.01 3.27
C TRP A 98 -1.90 12.90 2.09
N SER A 99 -2.07 13.98 1.34
CA SER A 99 -2.91 14.00 0.14
C SER A 99 -2.13 14.37 -1.12
N THR A 100 -2.59 13.84 -2.24
CA THR A 100 -2.13 14.15 -3.59
C THR A 100 -3.30 13.94 -4.55
N THR A 101 -3.06 14.02 -5.86
CA THR A 101 -4.08 13.78 -6.88
C THR A 101 -3.80 12.51 -7.64
N ILE A 102 -4.85 11.87 -8.16
CA ILE A 102 -4.72 10.70 -9.03
C ILE A 102 -3.86 10.99 -10.28
N SER A 103 -3.84 12.24 -10.73
CA SER A 103 -2.97 12.69 -11.83
C SER A 103 -1.49 12.60 -11.49
N GLN A 104 -1.08 12.99 -10.27
CA GLN A 104 0.30 12.82 -9.81
C GLN A 104 0.65 11.35 -9.60
N VAL A 105 -0.30 10.55 -9.11
CA VAL A 105 -0.11 9.11 -8.93
C VAL A 105 0.15 8.41 -10.26
N ARG A 106 -0.64 8.72 -11.31
CA ARG A 106 -0.43 8.20 -12.67
C ARG A 106 0.96 8.55 -13.20
N ARG A 107 1.37 9.82 -13.04
CA ARG A 107 2.70 10.29 -13.44
C ARG A 107 3.81 9.52 -12.73
N PHE A 108 3.65 9.25 -11.43
CA PHE A 108 4.60 8.45 -10.68
C PHE A 108 4.63 7.00 -11.20
N ARG A 109 3.48 6.36 -11.42
CA ARG A 109 3.40 5.00 -11.98
C ARG A 109 4.14 4.88 -13.31
N GLU A 110 3.96 5.85 -14.20
CA GLU A 110 4.63 5.90 -15.51
C GLU A 110 6.16 5.98 -15.37
N SER A 111 6.67 6.63 -14.32
CA SER A 111 8.12 6.68 -14.06
C SER A 111 8.73 5.37 -13.56
N ILE A 112 7.92 4.45 -13.01
CA ILE A 112 8.41 3.16 -12.46
C ILE A 112 8.87 2.23 -13.59
N GLY A 113 8.19 2.25 -14.75
CA GLY A 113 8.50 1.37 -15.89
C GLY A 113 9.52 1.93 -16.89
N GLY A 114 10.08 3.11 -16.61
CA GLY A 114 11.00 3.83 -17.51
C GLY A 114 12.49 3.64 -17.21
N GLN A 115 12.87 2.67 -16.39
CA GLN A 115 14.28 2.38 -16.03
C GLN A 115 14.80 1.09 -16.67
#